data_AF-A0A849KU54-F1
#
_entry.id   AF-A0A849KU54-F1
#
_cell.length_a   1.000
_cell.length_b   1.000
_cell.length_c   1.000
_cell.angle_alpha   90.00
_cell.angle_beta   90.00
_cell.angle_gamma   90.00
#
_symmetry.space_group_name_H-M   'P 1'
#
loop_
_entity.id
_entity.type
_entity.pdbx_description
1 polymer ?
#
loop_
_entity_poly.entity_id
_entity_poly.type
_entity_poly.pdbx_seq_one_letter_code
_entity_poly.pdbx_strand_id
1 'polypeptide(L)' 'MMKLTIPKMKCGGCAESVTAALRKLDATAPIEIDLKTKEVEFGGDASRDAVVSALAAAGYPAANAQ' A
#
# COMPACT_ATOMS: atom_id res chain seq x y z
N MET A 1 -3.79 1.21 12.27
CA MET A 1 -3.95 1.55 10.84
C MET A 1 -2.86 2.52 10.44
N MET A 2 -2.18 2.29 9.32
CA MET A 2 -1.11 3.13 8.81
C MET A 2 -1.49 3.71 7.45
N LYS A 3 -1.07 4.95 7.19
CA LYS A 3 -1.26 5.60 5.89
C LYS A 3 0.06 5.72 5.13
N LEU A 4 0.02 5.42 3.84
CA LEU A 4 1.17 5.40 2.95
C LEU A 4 0.81 6.12 1.65
N THR A 5 1.73 6.94 1.13
CA THR A 5 1.54 7.60 -0.16
C THR A 5 2.31 6.86 -1.23
N ILE A 6 1.65 6.46 -2.32
CA ILE A 6 2.27 5.74 -3.44
C ILE A 6 2.18 6.62 -4.69
N PRO A 7 3.17 7.48 -4.97
CA PRO A 7 3.10 8.46 -6.07
C PRO A 7 3.03 7.80 -7.45
N LYS A 8 3.48 6.54 -7.57
CA LYS A 8 3.42 5.71 -8.78
C LYS A 8 2.01 5.16 -9.09
N MET A 9 1.07 5.26 -8.15
CA MET A 9 -0.31 4.83 -8.36
C MET A 9 -1.03 5.85 -9.26
N LYS A 10 -1.31 5.47 -10.52
CA LYS A 10 -1.91 6.36 -11.54
C LYS A 10 -3.25 5.87 -12.08
N CYS A 11 -3.58 4.58 -11.91
CA CYS A 11 -4.80 3.98 -12.44
C CYS A 11 -5.31 2.86 -11.51
N GLY A 12 -6.55 2.40 -11.75
CA GLY A 12 -7.16 1.30 -10.99
C GLY A 12 -6.31 0.03 -10.93
N GLY A 13 -5.66 -0.35 -12.03
CA GLY A 13 -4.76 -1.52 -12.05
C GLY A 13 -3.51 -1.37 -11.16
N CYS A 14 -3.04 -0.15 -10.92
CA CYS A 14 -1.98 0.09 -9.93
C CYS A 14 -2.49 -0.14 -8.50
N ALA A 15 -3.73 0.30 -8.20
CA ALA A 15 -4.35 0.07 -6.91
C ALA A 15 -4.56 -1.43 -6.63
N GLU A 16 -5.00 -2.20 -7.62
CA GLU A 16 -5.11 -3.65 -7.49
C GLU A 16 -3.77 -4.32 -7.21
N SER A 17 -2.72 -3.91 -7.92
CA SER A 17 -1.36 -4.46 -7.72
C SER A 17 -0.81 -4.17 -6.32
N VAL A 18 -1.03 -2.94 -5.83
CA VAL A 18 -0.69 -2.53 -4.45
C VAL A 18 -1.49 -3.36 -3.43
N THR A 19 -2.80 -3.51 -3.65
CA THR A 19 -3.67 -4.31 -2.77
C THR A 19 -3.20 -5.76 -2.71
N ALA A 20 -2.85 -6.35 -3.85
CA ALA A 20 -2.33 -7.71 -3.92
C ALA A 20 -1.01 -7.87 -3.17
N ALA A 21 -0.11 -6.88 -3.22
CA ALA A 21 1.13 -6.89 -2.45
C ALA A 21 0.87 -6.83 -0.94
N LEU A 22 -0.08 -6.00 -0.50
CA LEU A 22 -0.49 -5.90 0.91
C LEU A 22 -1.19 -7.16 1.41
N ARG A 23 -2.05 -7.78 0.60
CA ARG A 23 -2.72 -9.06 0.92
C ARG A 23 -1.75 -10.22 1.09
N LYS A 24 -0.55 -10.17 0.49
CA LYS A 24 0.51 -11.16 0.72
C LYS A 24 1.13 -11.06 2.11
N LEU A 25 1.13 -9.86 2.70
CA LEU A 25 1.58 -9.66 4.09
C LEU A 25 0.49 -10.05 5.07
N ASP A 26 -0.74 -9.62 4.80
CA ASP A 26 -1.90 -9.96 5.61
C ASP A 26 -3.14 -10.08 4.72
N ALA A 27 -3.58 -11.32 4.53
CA ALA A 27 -4.73 -11.63 3.70
C ALA A 27 -6.06 -11.15 4.31
N THR A 28 -6.09 -10.78 5.59
CA THR A 28 -7.30 -10.37 6.32
C THR A 28 -7.34 -8.88 6.68
N ALA A 29 -6.20 -8.18 6.56
CA ALA A 29 -6.11 -6.76 6.86
C ALA A 29 -7.16 -5.91 6.10
N PRO A 30 -7.75 -4.89 6.73
CA PRO A 30 -8.50 -3.86 6.01
C PRO A 30 -7.53 -3.01 5.18
N ILE A 31 -7.89 -2.77 3.93
CA ILE A 31 -7.09 -2.01 2.95
C ILE A 31 -8.03 -1.03 2.27
N GLU A 32 -7.72 0.26 2.37
CA GLU A 32 -8.42 1.31 1.64
C GLU A 32 -7.43 2.04 0.74
N ILE A 33 -7.84 2.30 -0.50
CA ILE A 33 -6.99 2.99 -1.49
C ILE A 33 -7.73 4.20 -2.01
N ASP A 34 -7.10 5.36 -1.88
CA ASP A 34 -7.55 6.59 -2.51
C ASP A 34 -6.62 6.93 -3.68
N LEU A 35 -7.12 6.77 -4.91
CA LEU A 35 -6.39 7.09 -6.12
C LEU A 35 -6.25 8.60 -6.37
N LYS A 36 -7.12 9.43 -5.76
CA LYS A 36 -7.13 10.88 -5.93
C LYS A 36 -5.99 11.52 -5.15
N THR A 37 -5.77 11.08 -3.92
CA THR A 37 -4.65 11.50 -3.06
C THR A 37 -3.44 10.59 -3.20
N LYS A 38 -3.59 9.42 -3.83
CA LYS A 38 -2.58 8.37 -3.98
C LYS A 38 -2.16 7.79 -2.64
N GLU A 39 -3.11 7.69 -1.74
CA GLU A 39 -2.90 7.17 -0.39
C GLU A 39 -3.47 5.76 -0.26
N VAL A 40 -2.86 5.01 0.65
CA VAL A 40 -3.29 3.68 1.04
C VAL A 40 -3.35 3.62 2.55
N GLU A 41 -4.51 3.24 3.08
CA GLU A 41 -4.66 2.88 4.48
C GLU A 41 -4.57 1.37 4.62
N PHE A 42 -3.64 0.92 5.44
CA PHE A 42 -3.44 -0.49 5.75
C PHE A 42 -3.65 -0.72 7.24
N GLY A 43 -4.61 -1.56 7.61
CA GLY A 43 -4.92 -1.88 9.00
C GLY A 43 -4.45 -3.26 9.47
N GLY A 44 -3.47 -3.86 8.79
CA GLY A 44 -2.83 -5.09 9.25
C GLY A 44 -1.80 -4.85 10.37
N ASP A 45 -1.32 -5.94 10.95
CA ASP A 45 -0.35 -5.94 12.06
C ASP A 45 1.12 -5.80 11.58
N ALA A 46 1.35 -5.91 10.26
CA ALA A 46 2.69 -5.79 9.70
C ALA A 46 3.33 -4.43 10.01
N SER A 47 4.62 -4.43 10.34
CA SER A 47 5.39 -3.21 10.57
C SER A 47 5.46 -2.34 9.32
N ARG A 48 5.49 -1.01 9.48
CA ARG A 48 5.58 -0.04 8.37
C ARG A 48 6.72 -0.37 7.41
N ASP A 49 7.89 -0.75 7.93
CA ASP A 49 9.06 -1.06 7.13
C ASP A 49 8.87 -2.32 6.25
N ALA A 50 8.22 -3.35 6.79
CA ALA A 50 7.85 -4.55 6.05
C ALA A 50 6.85 -4.24 4.93
N VAL A 51 5.88 -3.36 5.22
CA VAL A 51 4.90 -2.90 4.22
C VAL A 51 5.57 -2.10 3.10
N VAL A 52 6.41 -1.13 3.44
CA VAL A 52 7.17 -0.32 2.46
C VAL A 52 8.07 -1.22 1.60
N SER A 53 8.76 -2.17 2.21
CA SER A 53 9.63 -3.12 1.52
C SER A 53 8.86 -4.03 0.56
N ALA A 54 7.71 -4.58 0.97
CA ALA A 54 6.88 -5.40 0.11
C ALA A 54 6.31 -4.63 -1.09
N LEU A 55 5.87 -3.39 -0.84
CA LEU A 55 5.38 -2.50 -1.89
C LEU A 55 6.50 -2.10 -2.86
N ALA A 56 7.70 -1.80 -2.36
CA ALA A 56 8.87 -1.52 -3.19
C ALA A 56 9.28 -2.74 -4.04
N ALA A 57 9.26 -3.95 -3.47
CA ALA A 57 9.53 -5.19 -4.20
C ALA A 57 8.48 -5.46 -5.31
N ALA A 58 7.24 -5.00 -5.11
CA ALA A 58 6.20 -5.03 -6.13
C ALA A 58 6.31 -3.89 -7.18
N GLY A 59 7.30 -3.00 -7.06
CA GLY A 59 7.52 -1.88 -7.99
C GLY A 59 6.77 -0.59 -7.62
N TYR A 60 6.13 -0.56 -6.44
CA TYR A 60 5.32 0.54 -5.92
C TYR A 60 5.94 1.11 -4.63
N PRO A 61 7.10 1.76 -4.68
CA PRO A 61 7.71 2.32 -3.48
C PRO A 61 6.75 3.31 -2.80
N ALA A 62 6.41 3.01 -1.55
CA ALA A 62 5.62 3.88 -0.71
C ALA A 62 6.51 4.92 -0.04
N ALA A 63 6.09 6.17 -0.09
CA ALA A 63 6.65 7.23 0.72
C ALA A 63 5.88 7.32 2.04
N ASN A 64 6.58 7.77 3.07
CA ASN A 64 5.92 8.12 4.32
C ASN A 64 5.03 9.34 4.05
N ALA A 65 3.71 9.17 4.16
CA ALA A 65 2.84 10.30 4.47
C ALA A 65 3.30 10.80 5.85
N GLN A 66 3.82 12.04 5.88
CA GLN A 66 4.30 12.72 7.07
C GLN A 66 3.25 13.73 7.52
#